data_AF-A0A9E7BJZ0-F1
#
_entry.id   AF-A0A9E7BJZ0-F1
#
_cell.length_a   1.000
_cell.length_b   1.000
_cell.length_c   1.000
_cell.angle_alpha   90.00
_cell.angle_beta   90.00
_cell.angle_gamma   90.00
#
_symmetry.space_group_name_H-M   'P 1'
#
loop_
_entity.id
_entity.type
_entity.pdbx_description
1 polymer ?
#
loop_
_entity_poly.entity_id
_entity_poly.type
_entity_poly.pdbx_seq_one_letter_code
_entity_poly.pdbx_strand_id
1 'polypeptide(L)'
;MTLLCITNDVADLRSCTIRDQHLSTCEDDACTGCLPRPAERGLLCYSCATKLDEALALTVALISHCRSIETGPRDTSGVRTAPGSRVILPTSWVQADTLYRALAAVAVAYSVDWHVDEPEWDITASHHQGFHPEAPIEAVWWVTELLVRYVTDSVERLRTKHHGAAEAVRYVHAVQTALHAFPLEEKPRRIRHIRCRTCQHESLQWRPPLEHLDPIVIQCSNPGCGALWDPQMVDFDMRVLREDIEAELLGRKGKAA
;
A
#
# COMPACT_ATOMS: atom_id res chain seq x y z
N MET A 1 -21.49 -28.36 -8.07
CA MET A 1 -20.15 -27.99 -8.59
C MET A 1 -19.66 -26.86 -7.72
N THR A 2 -18.57 -27.05 -6.99
CA THR A 2 -18.02 -26.01 -6.11
C THR A 2 -17.27 -25.01 -6.98
N LEU A 3 -17.73 -23.75 -7.01
CA LEU A 3 -17.00 -22.69 -7.71
C LEU A 3 -15.70 -22.39 -6.96
N LEU A 4 -14.66 -22.00 -7.69
CA LEU A 4 -13.38 -21.61 -7.12
C LEU A 4 -13.29 -20.09 -6.99
N CYS A 5 -12.43 -19.61 -6.10
CA CYS A 5 -12.15 -18.19 -5.97
C CYS A 5 -11.56 -17.64 -7.28
N ILE A 6 -12.09 -16.51 -7.77
CA ILE A 6 -11.72 -15.91 -9.06
C ILE A 6 -10.24 -15.56 -9.21
N THR A 7 -9.50 -15.42 -8.11
CA THR A 7 -8.04 -15.22 -8.13
C THR A 7 -7.28 -16.33 -8.90
N ASN A 8 -7.90 -17.50 -9.13
CA ASN A 8 -7.31 -18.55 -9.96
C ASN A 8 -7.46 -18.30 -11.47
N ASP A 9 -8.38 -17.42 -11.86
CA ASP A 9 -8.69 -17.06 -13.26
C ASP A 9 -8.09 -15.69 -13.65
N VAL A 10 -7.51 -14.96 -12.69
CA VAL A 10 -6.92 -13.63 -12.88
C VAL A 10 -5.41 -13.75 -13.05
N ALA A 11 -4.92 -13.63 -14.29
CA ALA A 11 -3.54 -13.93 -14.68
C ALA A 11 -2.46 -13.03 -14.03
N ASP A 12 -2.81 -11.79 -13.69
CA ASP A 12 -1.89 -10.80 -13.10
C ASP A 12 -1.80 -10.90 -11.56
N LEU A 13 -2.55 -11.81 -10.93
CA LEU A 13 -2.57 -11.99 -9.49
C LEU A 13 -2.15 -13.39 -9.07
N ARG A 14 -1.55 -13.49 -7.88
CA ARG A 14 -1.27 -14.79 -7.27
C ARG A 14 -2.59 -15.46 -6.89
N SER A 15 -2.75 -16.71 -7.33
CA SER A 15 -3.93 -17.52 -7.02
C SER A 15 -4.11 -17.76 -5.53
N CYS A 16 -5.35 -17.64 -5.04
CA CYS A 16 -5.68 -17.87 -3.64
C CYS A 16 -5.81 -19.38 -3.36
N THR A 17 -4.81 -19.92 -2.68
CA THR A 17 -4.73 -21.33 -2.33
C THR A 17 -4.88 -21.58 -0.83
N ILE A 18 -5.15 -22.82 -0.46
CA ILE A 18 -5.13 -23.28 0.93
C ILE A 18 -3.70 -23.68 1.27
N ARG A 19 -3.16 -23.09 2.33
CA ARG A 19 -1.80 -23.36 2.80
C ARG A 19 -1.66 -24.83 3.20
N ASP A 20 -0.53 -25.43 2.83
CA ASP A 20 -0.20 -26.84 3.12
C ASP A 20 -1.20 -27.85 2.53
N GLN A 21 -2.04 -27.44 1.56
CA GLN A 21 -2.91 -28.34 0.80
C GLN A 21 -2.57 -28.33 -0.67
N HIS A 22 -2.51 -29.53 -1.25
CA HIS A 22 -2.00 -29.76 -2.59
C HIS A 22 -3.01 -30.52 -3.44
N LEU A 23 -3.01 -30.24 -4.74
CA LEU A 23 -3.66 -31.10 -5.72
C LEU A 23 -2.92 -32.44 -5.78
N SER A 24 -3.63 -33.51 -6.13
CA SER A 24 -3.04 -34.84 -6.30
C SER A 24 -1.95 -34.89 -7.39
N THR A 25 -1.94 -33.91 -8.28
CA THR A 25 -0.96 -33.73 -9.37
C THR A 25 0.19 -32.81 -8.99
N CYS A 26 0.30 -32.40 -7.73
CA CYS A 26 1.40 -31.55 -7.27
C CYS A 26 2.66 -32.40 -7.05
N GLU A 27 3.70 -32.13 -7.82
CA GLU A 27 4.99 -32.84 -7.76
C GLU A 27 6.11 -31.97 -7.17
N ASP A 28 5.79 -30.75 -6.74
CA ASP A 28 6.76 -29.78 -6.23
C ASP A 28 6.82 -29.81 -4.70
N ASP A 29 7.94 -30.31 -4.18
CA ASP A 29 8.22 -30.39 -2.73
C ASP A 29 8.41 -29.01 -2.08
N ALA A 30 8.70 -27.96 -2.85
CA ALA A 30 8.79 -26.58 -2.37
C ALA A 30 7.44 -25.84 -2.42
N CYS A 31 6.38 -26.50 -2.91
CA CYS A 31 5.06 -25.91 -2.97
C CYS A 31 4.56 -25.58 -1.56
N THR A 32 4.06 -24.37 -1.36
CA THR A 32 3.49 -23.91 -0.05
C THR A 32 1.97 -24.12 0.04
N GLY A 33 1.38 -24.74 -0.98
CA GLY A 33 -0.05 -25.01 -1.14
C GLY A 33 -0.54 -24.58 -2.52
N CYS A 34 -1.04 -25.54 -3.30
CA CYS A 34 -1.57 -25.32 -4.66
C CYS A 34 -3.07 -25.60 -4.81
N LEU A 35 -3.74 -26.08 -3.75
CA LEU A 35 -5.17 -26.33 -3.80
C LEU A 35 -5.95 -24.99 -3.77
N PRO A 36 -6.74 -24.65 -4.80
CA PRO A 36 -7.52 -23.43 -4.84
C PRO A 36 -8.56 -23.35 -3.72
N ARG A 37 -8.79 -22.15 -3.18
CA ARG A 37 -9.90 -21.94 -2.24
C ARG A 37 -11.25 -21.99 -2.95
N PRO A 38 -12.28 -22.62 -2.35
CA PRO A 38 -13.64 -22.55 -2.87
C PRO A 38 -14.19 -21.12 -2.74
N ALA A 39 -15.04 -20.73 -3.67
CA ALA A 39 -15.81 -19.50 -3.58
C ALA A 39 -17.01 -19.69 -2.63
N GLU A 40 -17.15 -18.76 -1.69
CA GLU A 40 -18.20 -18.76 -0.66
C GLU A 40 -19.11 -17.53 -0.77
N ARG A 41 -18.61 -16.46 -1.39
CA ARG A 41 -19.20 -15.13 -1.45
C ARG A 41 -19.19 -14.66 -2.91
N GLY A 42 -20.18 -15.12 -3.69
CA GLY A 42 -20.17 -14.98 -5.15
C GLY A 42 -19.03 -15.80 -5.76
N LEU A 43 -18.11 -15.13 -6.47
CA LEU A 43 -16.90 -15.71 -7.05
C LEU A 43 -15.67 -15.53 -6.15
N LEU A 44 -15.82 -15.03 -4.92
CA LEU A 44 -14.73 -14.85 -3.96
C LEU A 44 -14.80 -15.89 -2.84
N CYS A 45 -13.63 -16.33 -2.35
CA CYS A 45 -13.55 -17.04 -1.08
C CYS A 45 -13.80 -16.07 0.09
N TYR A 46 -14.04 -16.61 1.29
CA TYR A 46 -14.26 -15.79 2.49
C TYR A 46 -13.15 -14.76 2.72
N SER A 47 -11.88 -15.18 2.65
CA SER A 47 -10.73 -14.28 2.90
C SER A 47 -10.62 -13.15 1.86
N CYS A 48 -10.87 -13.43 0.58
CA CYS A 48 -10.84 -12.41 -0.46
C CYS A 48 -12.00 -11.42 -0.32
N ALA A 49 -13.19 -11.91 0.06
CA ALA A 49 -14.33 -11.05 0.33
C ALA A 49 -14.08 -10.13 1.54
N THR A 50 -13.58 -10.66 2.66
CA THR A 50 -13.24 -9.85 3.84
C THR A 50 -12.18 -8.78 3.51
N LYS A 51 -11.15 -9.13 2.73
CA LYS A 51 -10.14 -8.16 2.30
C LYS A 51 -10.71 -7.05 1.42
N LEU A 52 -11.75 -7.34 0.63
CA LEU A 52 -12.45 -6.32 -0.16
C LEU A 52 -13.21 -5.36 0.76
N ASP A 53 -13.94 -5.88 1.75
CA ASP A 53 -14.66 -5.07 2.72
C ASP A 53 -13.69 -4.17 3.52
N GLU A 54 -12.58 -4.73 3.99
CA GLU A 54 -11.52 -3.99 4.67
C GLU A 54 -10.86 -2.93 3.76
N ALA A 55 -10.62 -3.27 2.49
CA ALA A 55 -10.04 -2.34 1.52
C ALA A 55 -10.97 -1.14 1.28
N LEU A 56 -12.27 -1.37 1.11
CA LEU A 56 -13.28 -0.30 0.97
C LEU A 56 -13.30 0.60 2.21
N ALA A 57 -13.30 0.01 3.41
CA ALA A 57 -13.32 0.75 4.66
C ALA A 57 -12.11 1.68 4.86
N LEU A 58 -10.94 1.33 4.31
CA LEU A 58 -9.70 2.11 4.46
C LEU A 58 -9.43 3.10 3.33
N THR A 59 -10.10 2.96 2.19
CA THR A 59 -9.69 3.63 0.95
C THR A 59 -9.79 5.14 1.00
N VAL A 60 -10.85 5.69 1.61
CA VAL A 60 -11.01 7.14 1.77
C VAL A 60 -9.83 7.71 2.55
N ALA A 61 -9.54 7.14 3.72
CA ALA A 61 -8.43 7.58 4.57
C ALA A 61 -7.08 7.45 3.85
N LEU A 62 -6.85 6.35 3.13
CA LEU A 62 -5.60 6.09 2.42
C LEU A 62 -5.35 7.06 1.26
N ILE A 63 -6.37 7.31 0.43
CA ILE A 63 -6.26 8.26 -0.68
C ILE A 63 -6.04 9.69 -0.15
N SER A 64 -6.80 10.11 0.85
CA SER A 64 -6.62 11.42 1.48
C SER A 64 -5.23 11.54 2.12
N HIS A 65 -4.75 10.50 2.81
CA HIS A 65 -3.41 10.46 3.37
C HIS A 65 -2.36 10.66 2.28
N CYS A 66 -2.38 9.87 1.20
CA CYS A 66 -1.50 10.02 0.05
C CYS A 66 -1.50 11.44 -0.54
N ARG A 67 -2.67 12.09 -0.61
CA ARG A 67 -2.79 13.48 -1.10
C ARG A 67 -2.29 14.54 -0.11
N SER A 68 -2.19 14.20 1.18
CA SER A 68 -1.73 15.10 2.24
C SER A 68 -0.24 15.06 2.55
N ILE A 69 0.49 13.99 2.17
CA ILE A 69 1.91 13.80 2.54
C ILE A 69 2.78 14.89 1.91
N GLU A 70 2.64 15.09 0.61
CA GLU A 70 3.50 15.98 -0.16
C GLU A 70 2.72 17.23 -0.58
N THR A 71 3.39 18.39 -0.54
CA THR A 71 2.84 19.60 -1.17
C THR A 71 2.74 19.38 -2.67
N GLY A 72 1.67 19.86 -3.30
CA GLY A 72 1.34 19.63 -4.69
C GLY A 72 2.41 19.95 -5.73
N PRO A 73 2.11 19.76 -7.02
CA PRO A 73 3.11 19.62 -8.05
C PRO A 73 3.91 20.92 -8.17
N ARG A 74 5.24 20.82 -8.06
CA ARG A 74 6.12 21.98 -8.08
C ARG A 74 6.71 22.14 -9.48
N ASP A 75 6.64 23.36 -10.00
CA ASP A 75 7.45 23.74 -11.15
C ASP A 75 8.91 23.84 -10.67
N THR A 76 9.80 23.09 -11.30
CA THR A 76 11.24 23.15 -11.01
C THR A 76 11.91 24.40 -11.57
N SER A 77 11.20 25.16 -12.42
CA SER A 77 11.70 26.43 -12.92
C SER A 77 11.47 27.53 -11.87
N GLY A 78 12.53 28.26 -11.50
CA GLY A 78 12.47 29.40 -10.57
C GLY A 78 11.71 30.62 -11.11
N VAL A 79 10.89 30.44 -12.14
CA VAL A 79 10.12 31.48 -12.82
C VAL A 79 8.65 31.16 -12.60
N ARG A 80 7.88 32.14 -12.15
CA ARG A 80 6.41 32.02 -11.99
C ARG A 80 5.75 31.99 -13.38
N THR A 81 5.86 30.87 -14.08
CA THR A 81 5.09 30.57 -15.29
C THR A 81 4.10 29.45 -15.00
N ALA A 82 3.00 29.41 -15.75
CA ALA A 82 2.05 28.31 -15.67
C ALA A 82 2.78 26.97 -15.88
N PRO A 83 2.45 25.92 -15.11
CA PRO A 83 3.19 24.66 -15.14
C PRO A 83 3.28 24.10 -16.57
N GLY A 84 4.49 23.95 -17.09
CA GLY A 84 4.74 23.34 -18.40
C GLY A 84 4.58 21.82 -18.39
N SER A 85 4.83 21.13 -19.50
CA SER A 85 4.70 19.67 -19.65
C SER A 85 5.70 18.81 -18.85
N ARG A 86 6.46 19.41 -17.92
CA ARG A 86 7.48 18.75 -17.09
C ARG A 86 7.24 19.01 -15.61
N VAL A 87 6.00 18.85 -15.17
CA VAL A 87 5.66 18.84 -13.75
C VAL A 87 6.03 17.48 -13.16
N ILE A 88 6.87 17.48 -12.13
CA ILE A 88 7.13 16.26 -11.34
C ILE A 88 5.92 16.07 -10.42
N LEU A 89 5.13 15.02 -10.68
CA LEU A 89 4.05 14.64 -9.77
C LEU A 89 4.63 13.88 -8.57
N PRO A 90 4.24 14.20 -7.33
CA PRO A 90 4.68 13.47 -6.16
C PRO A 90 4.27 11.99 -6.22
N THR A 91 5.12 11.08 -5.74
CA THR A 91 4.85 9.63 -5.83
C THR A 91 3.61 9.21 -5.04
N SER A 92 3.37 9.88 -3.92
CA SER A 92 2.16 9.71 -3.11
C SER A 92 0.89 10.08 -3.89
N TRP A 93 0.94 11.14 -4.71
CA TRP A 93 -0.18 11.56 -5.55
C TRP A 93 -0.44 10.58 -6.69
N VAL A 94 0.60 10.07 -7.35
CA VAL A 94 0.47 9.02 -8.37
C VAL A 94 -0.14 7.75 -7.78
N GLN A 95 0.20 7.42 -6.53
CA GLN A 95 -0.39 6.28 -5.83
C GLN A 95 -1.87 6.50 -5.50
N ALA A 96 -2.25 7.72 -5.09
CA ALA A 96 -3.65 8.09 -4.88
C ALA A 96 -4.48 7.93 -6.17
N ASP A 97 -3.96 8.43 -7.31
CA ASP A 97 -4.62 8.28 -8.61
C ASP A 97 -4.74 6.81 -9.02
N THR A 98 -3.69 6.02 -8.80
CA THR A 98 -3.68 4.58 -9.09
C THR A 98 -4.75 3.84 -8.28
N LEU A 99 -4.90 4.17 -6.99
CA LEU A 99 -5.95 3.60 -6.15
C LEU A 99 -7.35 4.04 -6.60
N TYR A 100 -7.54 5.33 -6.85
CA TYR A 100 -8.83 5.87 -7.26
C TYR A 100 -9.26 5.27 -8.59
N ARG A 101 -8.34 5.13 -9.55
CA ARG A 101 -8.59 4.44 -10.82
C ARG A 101 -8.97 2.97 -10.62
N ALA A 102 -8.33 2.25 -9.70
CA ALA A 102 -8.70 0.87 -9.41
C ALA A 102 -10.11 0.78 -8.79
N LEU A 103 -10.47 1.71 -7.90
CA LEU A 103 -11.84 1.80 -7.37
C LEU A 103 -12.86 2.17 -8.46
N ALA A 104 -12.52 3.10 -9.35
CA ALA A 104 -13.34 3.49 -10.50
C ALA A 104 -13.58 2.30 -11.44
N ALA A 105 -12.56 1.49 -11.72
CA ALA A 105 -12.69 0.29 -12.53
C ALA A 105 -13.68 -0.71 -11.92
N VAL A 106 -13.69 -0.87 -10.60
CA VAL A 106 -14.68 -1.70 -9.89
C VAL A 106 -16.10 -1.15 -10.08
N ALA A 107 -16.30 0.17 -9.92
CA ALA A 107 -17.61 0.79 -10.08
C ALA A 107 -18.13 0.66 -11.52
N VAL A 108 -17.26 0.88 -12.52
CA VAL A 108 -17.60 0.71 -13.94
C VAL A 108 -17.86 -0.77 -14.27
N ALA A 109 -17.11 -1.70 -13.70
CA ALA A 109 -17.37 -3.12 -13.89
C ALA A 109 -18.76 -3.51 -13.38
N TYR A 110 -19.19 -2.97 -12.23
CA TYR A 110 -20.55 -3.15 -11.74
C TYR A 110 -21.61 -2.55 -12.68
N SER A 111 -21.43 -1.30 -13.12
CA SER A 111 -22.39 -0.62 -13.98
C SER A 111 -22.60 -1.37 -15.30
N VAL A 112 -21.51 -1.84 -15.92
CA VAL A 112 -21.53 -2.63 -17.16
C VAL A 112 -22.18 -4.01 -16.93
N ASP A 113 -21.76 -4.75 -15.89
CA ASP A 113 -22.24 -6.11 -15.65
C ASP A 113 -23.75 -6.16 -15.35
N TRP A 114 -24.27 -5.11 -14.70
CA TRP A 114 -25.67 -5.03 -14.26
C TRP A 114 -26.53 -4.04 -15.05
N HIS A 115 -25.95 -3.36 -16.05
CA HIS A 115 -26.64 -2.38 -16.90
C HIS A 115 -27.35 -1.30 -16.06
N VAL A 116 -26.67 -0.82 -15.02
CA VAL A 116 -27.12 0.28 -14.17
C VAL A 116 -26.35 1.54 -14.50
N ASP A 117 -26.88 2.69 -14.10
CA ASP A 117 -26.19 3.96 -14.31
C ASP A 117 -24.82 3.97 -13.61
N GLU A 118 -23.85 4.55 -14.31
CA GLU A 118 -22.52 4.82 -13.75
C GLU A 118 -22.61 5.75 -12.55
N PRO A 119 -21.63 5.69 -11.62
CA PRO A 119 -21.56 6.66 -10.54
C PRO A 119 -21.43 8.08 -11.11
N GLU A 120 -22.00 9.05 -10.40
CA GLU A 120 -21.85 10.45 -10.77
C GLU A 120 -20.38 10.88 -10.58
N TRP A 121 -19.80 11.45 -11.63
CA TRP A 121 -18.42 11.92 -11.64
C TRP A 121 -18.38 13.44 -11.46
N ASP A 122 -17.79 13.92 -10.37
CA ASP A 122 -17.45 15.34 -10.25
C ASP A 122 -16.18 15.63 -11.06
N ILE A 123 -16.38 16.06 -12.30
CA ILE A 123 -15.30 16.39 -13.26
C ILE A 123 -14.39 17.53 -12.79
N THR A 124 -14.80 18.31 -11.79
CA THR A 124 -14.01 19.42 -11.25
C THR A 124 -12.97 18.94 -10.24
N ALA A 125 -13.22 17.80 -9.59
CA ALA A 125 -12.34 17.22 -8.59
C ALA A 125 -11.63 15.95 -9.07
N SER A 126 -12.29 15.13 -9.90
CA SER A 126 -11.77 13.84 -10.35
C SER A 126 -12.30 13.42 -11.72
N HIS A 127 -11.62 12.47 -12.34
CA HIS A 127 -12.13 11.67 -13.45
C HIS A 127 -11.76 10.20 -13.24
N HIS A 128 -12.26 9.31 -14.10
CA HIS A 128 -12.00 7.86 -14.04
C HIS A 128 -10.51 7.45 -14.03
N GLN A 129 -9.56 8.38 -14.26
CA GLN A 129 -8.12 8.09 -14.24
C GLN A 129 -7.36 8.73 -13.07
N GLY A 130 -8.02 9.52 -12.21
CA GLY A 130 -7.36 10.18 -11.08
C GLY A 130 -8.00 11.51 -10.67
N PHE A 131 -7.26 12.26 -9.86
CA PHE A 131 -7.68 13.57 -9.34
C PHE A 131 -7.14 14.72 -10.18
N HIS A 132 -7.89 15.82 -10.21
CA HIS A 132 -7.34 17.05 -10.75
C HIS A 132 -6.14 17.51 -9.88
N PRO A 133 -5.04 18.01 -10.45
CA PRO A 133 -3.88 18.44 -9.67
C PRO A 133 -4.22 19.51 -8.63
N GLU A 134 -5.17 20.39 -8.97
CA GLU A 134 -5.64 21.50 -8.14
C GLU A 134 -6.80 21.13 -7.19
N ALA A 135 -7.25 19.87 -7.20
CA ALA A 135 -8.35 19.44 -6.35
C ALA A 135 -7.97 19.58 -4.86
N PRO A 136 -8.75 20.33 -4.05
CA PRO A 136 -8.51 20.44 -2.62
C PRO A 136 -8.76 19.09 -1.93
N ILE A 137 -8.14 18.91 -0.76
CA ILE A 137 -8.19 17.63 -0.05
C ILE A 137 -9.61 17.23 0.35
N GLU A 138 -10.46 18.20 0.64
CA GLU A 138 -11.88 18.01 0.97
C GLU A 138 -12.66 17.48 -0.24
N ALA A 139 -12.37 17.98 -1.45
CA ALA A 139 -13.01 17.50 -2.67
C ALA A 139 -12.55 16.07 -3.01
N VAL A 140 -11.25 15.78 -2.87
CA VAL A 140 -10.70 14.43 -3.01
C VAL A 140 -11.40 13.45 -2.06
N TRP A 141 -11.54 13.84 -0.79
CA TRP A 141 -12.21 13.03 0.23
C TRP A 141 -13.66 12.75 -0.17
N TRP A 142 -14.41 13.79 -0.54
CA TRP A 142 -15.84 13.69 -0.90
C TRP A 142 -16.08 12.77 -2.11
N VAL A 143 -15.38 12.98 -3.21
CA VAL A 143 -15.58 12.15 -4.42
C VAL A 143 -15.16 10.70 -4.19
N THR A 144 -14.14 10.47 -3.36
CA THR A 144 -13.73 9.12 -2.95
C THR A 144 -14.79 8.47 -2.09
N GLU A 145 -15.37 9.19 -1.12
CA GLU A 145 -16.44 8.68 -0.27
C GLU A 145 -17.68 8.29 -1.09
N LEU A 146 -18.10 9.14 -2.03
CA LEU A 146 -19.22 8.84 -2.93
C LEU A 146 -19.00 7.55 -3.73
N LEU A 147 -17.80 7.39 -4.29
CA LEU A 147 -17.47 6.21 -5.09
C LEU A 147 -17.34 4.95 -4.23
N VAL A 148 -16.72 5.04 -3.04
CA VAL A 148 -16.65 3.93 -2.08
C VAL A 148 -18.05 3.51 -1.66
N ARG A 149 -18.96 4.46 -1.39
CA ARG A 149 -20.35 4.17 -1.05
C ARG A 149 -21.07 3.45 -2.19
N TYR A 150 -20.93 3.92 -3.43
CA TYR A 150 -21.50 3.26 -4.61
C TYR A 150 -21.03 1.80 -4.73
N VAL A 151 -19.73 1.55 -4.55
CA VAL A 151 -19.18 0.19 -4.61
C VAL A 151 -19.61 -0.66 -3.41
N THR A 152 -19.67 -0.08 -2.22
CA THR A 152 -20.10 -0.78 -0.99
C THR A 152 -21.56 -1.22 -1.09
N ASP A 153 -22.45 -0.34 -1.56
CA ASP A 153 -23.87 -0.64 -1.74
C ASP A 153 -24.12 -1.74 -2.80
N SER A 154 -23.16 -1.93 -3.72
CA SER A 154 -23.23 -2.90 -4.81
C SER A 154 -22.37 -4.16 -4.63
N VAL A 155 -21.55 -4.24 -3.57
CA VAL A 155 -20.48 -5.24 -3.40
C VAL A 155 -20.97 -6.69 -3.50
N GLU A 156 -22.17 -6.95 -2.95
CA GLU A 156 -22.81 -8.26 -2.95
C GLU A 156 -23.13 -8.76 -4.36
N ARG A 157 -23.55 -7.86 -5.26
CA ARG A 157 -23.86 -8.17 -6.66
C ARG A 157 -22.61 -8.16 -7.53
N LEU A 158 -21.73 -7.18 -7.31
CA LEU A 158 -20.44 -7.04 -8.00
C LEU A 158 -19.67 -8.37 -8.00
N ARG A 159 -19.53 -9.00 -6.84
CA ARG A 159 -18.74 -10.24 -6.69
C ARG A 159 -19.36 -11.49 -7.33
N THR A 160 -20.58 -11.41 -7.88
CA THR A 160 -21.25 -12.57 -8.52
C THR A 160 -20.90 -12.72 -9.99
N LYS A 161 -20.38 -11.66 -10.62
CA LYS A 161 -20.02 -11.62 -12.03
C LYS A 161 -18.50 -11.65 -12.16
N HIS A 162 -18.02 -12.31 -13.22
CA HIS A 162 -16.59 -12.54 -13.40
C HIS A 162 -15.81 -11.22 -13.54
N HIS A 163 -16.31 -10.29 -14.32
CA HIS A 163 -15.65 -9.00 -14.54
C HIS A 163 -15.61 -8.17 -13.24
N GLY A 164 -16.75 -7.93 -12.59
CA GLY A 164 -16.80 -7.25 -11.29
C GLY A 164 -15.93 -7.89 -10.20
N ALA A 165 -15.94 -9.22 -10.08
CA ALA A 165 -15.11 -9.93 -9.09
C ALA A 165 -13.61 -9.86 -9.41
N ALA A 166 -13.22 -9.82 -10.69
CA ALA A 166 -11.82 -9.69 -11.11
C ALA A 166 -11.28 -8.28 -10.81
N GLU A 167 -12.04 -7.23 -11.12
CA GLU A 167 -11.66 -5.86 -10.76
C GLU A 167 -11.59 -5.66 -9.25
N ALA A 168 -12.50 -6.29 -8.48
CA ALA A 168 -12.48 -6.22 -7.02
C ALA A 168 -11.18 -6.76 -6.42
N VAL A 169 -10.66 -7.89 -6.91
CA VAL A 169 -9.40 -8.45 -6.39
C VAL A 169 -8.17 -7.65 -6.83
N ARG A 170 -8.18 -7.07 -8.04
CA ARG A 170 -7.14 -6.12 -8.49
C ARG A 170 -7.11 -4.86 -7.62
N TYR A 171 -8.29 -4.33 -7.31
CA TYR A 171 -8.43 -3.20 -6.39
C TYR A 171 -7.90 -3.51 -4.99
N VAL A 172 -8.21 -4.68 -4.42
CA VAL A 172 -7.63 -5.10 -3.12
C VAL A 172 -6.11 -5.15 -3.18
N HIS A 173 -5.52 -5.66 -4.26
CA HIS A 173 -4.07 -5.67 -4.44
C HIS A 173 -3.50 -4.26 -4.53
N ALA A 174 -4.18 -3.34 -5.23
CA ALA A 174 -3.78 -1.94 -5.31
C ALA A 174 -3.79 -1.28 -3.90
N VAL A 175 -4.83 -1.53 -3.10
CA VAL A 175 -4.93 -1.06 -1.71
C VAL A 175 -3.80 -1.61 -0.85
N GLN A 176 -3.50 -2.90 -0.92
CA GLN A 176 -2.39 -3.51 -0.18
C GLN A 176 -1.03 -2.93 -0.58
N THR A 177 -0.84 -2.67 -1.88
CA THR A 177 0.39 -2.05 -2.41
C THR A 177 0.55 -0.63 -1.88
N ALA A 178 -0.53 0.15 -1.90
CA ALA A 178 -0.52 1.50 -1.38
C ALA A 178 -0.34 1.56 0.14
N LEU A 179 -1.01 0.70 0.92
CA LEU A 179 -0.82 0.61 2.38
C LEU A 179 0.61 0.20 2.76
N HIS A 180 1.27 -0.60 1.92
CA HIS A 180 2.66 -0.96 2.13
C HIS A 180 3.60 0.24 1.87
N ALA A 181 3.34 1.01 0.82
CA ALA A 181 4.14 2.17 0.44
C ALA A 181 3.88 3.39 1.35
N PHE A 182 2.63 3.60 1.75
CA PHE A 182 2.13 4.75 2.52
C PHE A 182 1.23 4.26 3.66
N PRO A 183 1.80 3.72 4.75
CA PRO A 183 1.03 3.23 5.90
C PRO A 183 0.27 4.36 6.60
N LEU A 184 -1.00 4.12 6.94
CA LEU A 184 -1.82 5.06 7.73
C LEU A 184 -1.31 5.28 9.15
N GLU A 185 -0.66 4.27 9.71
CA GLU A 185 -0.03 4.30 11.03
C GLU A 185 1.46 4.07 10.87
N GLU A 186 2.28 4.92 11.49
CA GLU A 186 3.71 4.69 11.57
C GLU A 186 3.97 3.46 12.47
N LYS A 187 4.62 2.45 11.91
CA LYS A 187 4.98 1.23 12.65
C LYS A 187 6.40 1.33 13.17
N PRO A 188 6.71 0.68 14.32
CA PRO A 188 8.07 0.50 14.76
C PRO A 188 8.94 -0.12 13.65
N ARG A 189 10.05 0.54 13.33
CA ARG A 189 10.98 0.09 12.27
C ARG A 189 12.30 -0.32 12.87
N ARG A 190 12.84 -1.43 12.39
CA ARG A 190 14.16 -1.93 12.83
C ARG A 190 15.25 -1.00 12.31
N ILE A 191 16.14 -0.58 13.20
CA ILE A 191 17.36 0.13 12.84
C ILE A 191 18.40 -0.92 12.46
N ARG A 192 18.82 -0.90 11.20
CA ARG A 192 19.77 -1.87 10.65
C ARG A 192 21.20 -1.41 10.93
N HIS A 193 22.14 -2.36 10.97
CA HIS A 193 23.59 -2.10 11.06
C HIS A 193 24.11 -1.52 12.38
N ILE A 194 23.23 -1.25 13.36
CA ILE A 194 23.62 -0.87 14.72
C ILE A 194 23.26 -1.99 15.69
N ARG A 195 24.23 -2.31 16.55
CA ARG A 195 24.05 -3.22 17.67
C ARG A 195 23.67 -2.43 18.92
N CYS A 196 22.78 -3.01 19.72
CA CYS A 196 22.49 -2.48 21.04
C CYS A 196 23.78 -2.55 21.90
N ARG A 197 24.34 -1.44 22.37
CA ARG A 197 25.44 -1.38 23.36
C ARG A 197 25.21 -2.26 24.59
N THR A 198 23.96 -2.46 25.03
CA THR A 198 23.63 -3.27 26.21
C THR A 198 23.73 -4.78 25.95
N CYS A 199 23.10 -5.29 24.88
CA CYS A 199 23.03 -6.74 24.61
C CYS A 199 23.79 -7.19 23.35
N GLN A 200 24.40 -6.26 22.62
CA GLN A 200 25.19 -6.45 21.39
C GLN A 200 24.45 -7.09 20.20
N HIS A 201 23.13 -7.28 20.30
CA HIS A 201 22.29 -7.73 19.20
C HIS A 201 21.80 -6.58 18.32
N GLU A 202 21.60 -6.84 17.03
CA GLU A 202 21.01 -5.90 16.06
C GLU A 202 19.48 -5.82 16.19
N SER A 203 18.99 -5.63 17.41
CA SER A 203 17.57 -5.70 17.76
C SER A 203 16.96 -4.32 18.03
N LEU A 204 17.63 -3.22 17.71
CA LEU A 204 17.12 -1.87 17.92
C LEU A 204 15.95 -1.57 16.98
N GLN A 205 14.90 -0.97 17.54
CA GLN A 205 13.74 -0.48 16.83
C GLN A 205 13.51 0.99 17.14
N TRP A 206 13.37 1.79 16.10
CA TRP A 206 12.82 3.13 16.20
C TRP A 206 11.31 3.00 16.39
N ARG A 207 10.78 3.63 17.44
CA ARG A 207 9.35 3.68 17.71
C ARG A 207 8.84 5.11 17.50
N PRO A 208 7.78 5.28 16.69
CA PRO A 208 7.15 6.57 16.53
C PRO A 208 6.49 7.00 17.85
N PRO A 209 6.31 8.32 18.06
CA PRO A 209 5.51 8.84 19.16
C PRO A 209 4.07 8.33 19.06
N LEU A 210 3.46 8.02 20.21
CA LEU A 210 2.07 7.54 20.26
C LEU A 210 1.09 8.72 20.31
N GLU A 211 1.46 9.78 21.03
CA GLU A 211 0.68 11.02 21.14
C GLU A 211 1.45 12.24 20.60
N HIS A 212 0.71 13.32 20.38
CA HIS A 212 1.31 14.58 19.94
C HIS A 212 2.31 15.08 21.00
N LEU A 213 3.53 15.42 20.57
CA LEU A 213 4.68 15.84 21.39
C LEU A 213 5.35 14.74 22.23
N ASP A 214 4.96 13.48 22.07
CA ASP A 214 5.73 12.39 22.65
C ASP A 214 7.15 12.34 22.06
N PRO A 215 8.15 11.96 22.86
CA PRO A 215 9.50 11.81 22.37
C PRO A 215 9.59 10.57 21.46
N ILE A 216 10.35 10.70 20.38
CA ILE A 216 10.81 9.54 19.62
C ILE A 216 11.71 8.71 20.53
N VAL A 217 11.44 7.41 20.63
CA VAL A 217 12.26 6.49 21.43
C VAL A 217 12.83 5.37 20.56
N ILE A 218 14.08 5.01 20.82
CA ILE A 218 14.69 3.82 20.24
C ILE A 218 14.73 2.75 21.33
N GLN A 219 14.14 1.59 21.06
CA GLN A 219 14.06 0.50 22.02
C GLN A 219 14.65 -0.78 21.46
N CYS A 220 15.40 -1.50 22.29
CA CYS A 220 15.85 -2.85 21.96
C CYS A 220 14.66 -3.83 22.03
N SER A 221 14.34 -4.49 20.92
CA SER A 221 13.27 -5.49 20.82
C SER A 221 13.62 -6.87 21.39
N ASN A 222 14.86 -7.08 21.84
CA ASN A 222 15.24 -8.32 22.51
C ASN A 222 14.52 -8.42 23.86
N PRO A 223 13.70 -9.48 24.11
CA PRO A 223 12.91 -9.62 25.33
C PRO A 223 13.72 -9.57 26.62
N GLY A 224 14.99 -10.01 26.58
CA GLY A 224 15.89 -9.97 27.75
C GLY A 224 16.59 -8.63 27.99
N CYS A 225 16.49 -7.67 27.06
CA CYS A 225 17.22 -6.40 27.14
C CYS A 225 16.28 -5.20 27.35
N GLY A 226 15.31 -4.97 26.45
CA GLY A 226 14.33 -3.88 26.54
C GLY A 226 14.86 -2.44 26.62
N ALA A 227 16.18 -2.24 26.53
CA ALA A 227 16.85 -0.96 26.79
C ALA A 227 16.34 0.17 25.88
N LEU A 228 16.12 1.34 26.48
CA LEU A 228 15.74 2.58 25.81
C LEU A 228 16.96 3.43 25.49
N TRP A 229 16.94 4.05 24.32
CA TRP A 229 18.04 4.76 23.72
C TRP A 229 17.59 6.12 23.23
N ASP A 230 18.45 7.10 23.48
CA ASP A 230 18.29 8.44 22.92
C ASP A 230 18.52 8.39 21.40
N PRO A 231 17.59 8.94 20.58
CA PRO A 231 17.76 9.04 19.14
C PRO A 231 19.09 9.67 18.70
N GLN A 232 19.55 10.70 19.40
CA GLN A 232 20.79 11.41 19.06
C GLN A 232 22.02 10.52 19.20
N MET A 233 22.01 9.59 20.15
CA MET A 233 23.11 8.65 20.35
C MET A 233 23.20 7.65 19.19
N VAL A 234 22.05 7.17 18.71
CA VAL A 234 21.99 6.25 17.58
C VAL A 234 22.34 6.96 16.26
N ASP A 235 21.94 8.22 16.11
CA ASP A 235 22.33 9.04 14.96
C ASP A 235 23.84 9.31 14.92
N PHE A 236 24.48 9.50 16.08
CA PHE A 236 25.93 9.56 16.16
C PHE A 236 26.59 8.24 15.75
N ASP A 237 26.09 7.11 16.25
CA ASP A 237 26.61 5.78 15.90
C ASP A 237 26.47 5.47 14.40
N MET A 238 25.34 5.84 13.78
CA MET A 238 25.14 5.70 12.33
C MET A 238 26.13 6.54 11.53
N ARG A 239 26.48 7.73 12.03
CA ARG A 239 27.41 8.64 11.36
C ARG A 239 28.83 8.09 11.39
N VAL A 240 29.30 7.66 12.56
CA VAL A 240 30.61 7.02 12.72
C VAL A 240 30.71 5.79 11.82
N LEU A 241 29.69 4.93 11.82
CA LEU A 241 29.66 3.76 10.95
C LEU A 241 29.76 4.13 9.46
N ARG A 242 29.09 5.21 9.03
CA ARG A 242 29.17 5.69 7.65
C ARG A 242 30.58 6.18 7.31
N GLU A 243 31.21 6.95 8.19
CA GLU A 243 32.59 7.44 8.02
C GLU A 243 33.59 6.27 7.93
N ASP A 244 33.45 5.25 8.78
CA ASP A 244 34.29 4.04 8.75
C ASP A 244 34.15 3.27 7.42
N ILE A 245 32.91 3.09 6.94
CA ILE A 245 32.64 2.43 5.65
C ILE A 245 33.25 3.24 4.49
N GLU A 246 33.10 4.57 4.49
CA GLU A 246 33.68 5.44 3.46
C GLU A 246 35.21 5.37 3.47
N ALA A 247 35.84 5.39 4.65
CA ALA A 247 37.28 5.23 4.80
C ALA A 247 37.78 3.86 4.30
N GLU A 248 37.08 2.77 4.62
CA GLU A 248 37.42 1.44 4.10
C GLU A 248 37.32 1.37 2.57
N LEU A 249 36.26 1.93 1.98
CA LEU A 249 36.06 1.92 0.53
C LEU A 249 37.16 2.72 -0.19
N LEU A 250 37.57 3.85 0.36
CA LEU A 250 38.67 4.65 -0.16
C LEU A 250 40.03 3.93 0.01
N GLY A 251 40.25 3.29 1.15
CA GLY A 251 41.46 2.49 1.41
C GLY A 251 41.59 1.27 0.49
N ARG A 252 40.47 0.63 0.11
CA ARG A 252 40.45 -0.48 -0.87
C ARG A 252 40.74 0.01 -2.29
N LYS A 253 40.26 1.19 -2.68
CA LYS A 253 40.57 1.80 -3.98
C LYS A 253 42.05 2.17 -4.11
N GLY A 254 42.71 2.58 -3.02
CA GLY A 254 44.14 2.88 -3.00
C GLY A 254 45.07 1.66 -3.03
N LYS A 255 44.59 0.46 -2.70
CA LYS A 255 45.35 -0.80 -2.79
C LYS A 255 45.17 -1.55 -4.11
N ALA A 256 44.23 -1.12 -4.95
CA ALA A 256 43.92 -1.74 -6.25
C ALA A 256 44.54 -0.97 -7.45
N ALA A 257 45.36 0.04 -7.18
CA ALA A 257 46.18 0.78 -8.15
C ALA A 257 47.66 0.46 -7.90
#